data_AF-A0A151GGF3-F1
#
_entry.id   AF-A0A151GGF3-F1
#
_cell.length_a   1.000
_cell.length_b   1.000
_cell.length_c   1.000
_cell.angle_alpha   90.00
_cell.angle_beta   90.00
_cell.angle_gamma   90.00
#
_symmetry.space_group_name_H-M   'P 1'
#
loop_
_entity.id
_entity.type
_entity.pdbx_description
1 polymer ?
#
loop_
_entity_poly.entity_id
_entity_poly.type
_entity_poly.pdbx_seq_one_letter_code
_entity_poly.pdbx_strand_id
1 'polypeptide(L)'
;MEALVQYRFATYDEAKAAIDVTMKDLGFALAVVYKRPSKDDPRRTLLRCCRGKTYPKPRSSGVEPTRRRRSSSQMTNCPYRVTIKQRYPGGPFQVAALNRAHNHEPDPSYAGYRRKAVEARRDEILKLVESGFRPKEIQAYYEDKGDEEMKLVNRADIRNMIQRHLTRTGAPVAAAAAAADGEADDEADDDADRGAGDDAKGHGEGETDTADAGVD
;
A
#
# COMPACT_ATOMS: atom_id res chain seq x y z
N MET A 1 19.91 -4.58 -8.97
CA MET A 1 20.08 -5.51 -7.83
C MET A 1 21.36 -6.34 -7.88
N GLU A 2 21.81 -6.82 -9.04
CA GLU A 2 23.05 -7.61 -9.13
C GLU A 2 24.30 -6.84 -8.70
N ALA A 3 24.35 -5.54 -9.00
CA ALA A 3 25.39 -4.65 -8.51
C ALA A 3 25.55 -4.72 -6.98
N LEU A 4 24.44 -4.63 -6.22
CA LEU A 4 24.46 -4.63 -4.75
C LEU A 4 24.99 -5.92 -4.11
N VAL A 5 24.96 -7.05 -4.82
CA VAL A 5 25.39 -8.35 -4.29
C VAL A 5 26.90 -8.40 -4.07
N GLN A 6 27.66 -7.60 -4.83
CA GLN A 6 29.12 -7.55 -4.73
C GLN A 6 29.62 -6.55 -3.67
N TYR A 7 28.78 -5.60 -3.26
CA TYR A 7 29.16 -4.59 -2.28
C TYR A 7 29.10 -5.11 -0.84
N ARG A 8 29.96 -4.50 -0.02
CA ARG A 8 30.04 -4.69 1.41
C ARG A 8 29.73 -3.36 2.07
N PHE A 9 28.79 -3.36 3.00
CA PHE A 9 28.36 -2.16 3.71
C PHE A 9 28.91 -2.18 5.13
N ALA A 10 29.30 -1.02 5.65
CA ALA A 10 29.80 -0.92 7.02
C ALA A 10 28.64 -1.09 8.00
N THR A 11 27.48 -0.54 7.68
CA THR A 11 26.30 -0.58 8.54
C THR A 11 25.09 -1.24 7.88
N TYR A 12 24.15 -1.69 8.71
CA TYR A 12 22.86 -2.22 8.24
C TYR A 12 22.05 -1.15 7.50
N ASP A 13 22.05 0.09 8.01
CA ASP A 13 21.25 1.17 7.47
C ASP A 13 21.74 1.61 6.09
N GLU A 14 23.06 1.64 5.86
CA GLU A 14 23.64 1.84 4.53
C GLU A 14 23.19 0.75 3.54
N ALA A 15 23.29 -0.52 3.93
CA ALA A 15 22.85 -1.64 3.10
C ALA A 15 21.36 -1.52 2.75
N LYS A 16 20.54 -1.16 3.74
CA LYS A 16 19.10 -1.00 3.55
C LYS A 16 18.78 0.21 2.67
N ALA A 17 19.46 1.33 2.85
CA ALA A 17 19.29 2.53 2.03
C ALA A 17 19.66 2.26 0.57
N ALA A 18 20.78 1.59 0.32
CA ALA A 18 21.21 1.22 -1.03
C ALA A 18 20.19 0.30 -1.73
N ILE A 19 19.62 -0.66 -1.00
CA ILE A 19 18.51 -1.48 -1.50
C ILE A 19 17.27 -0.62 -1.78
N ASP A 20 16.86 0.23 -0.84
CA ASP A 20 15.66 1.06 -1.00
C ASP A 20 15.76 1.98 -2.23
N VAL A 21 16.93 2.58 -2.49
CA VAL A 21 17.22 3.40 -3.68
C VAL A 21 17.14 2.56 -4.95
N THR A 22 17.91 1.46 -5.01
CA THR A 22 17.94 0.59 -6.20
C THR A 22 16.55 0.04 -6.53
N MET A 23 15.76 -0.31 -5.52
CA MET A 23 14.40 -0.83 -5.73
C MET A 23 13.44 0.28 -6.14
N LYS A 24 13.58 1.51 -5.60
CA LYS A 24 12.79 2.68 -6.02
C LYS A 24 13.01 2.96 -7.51
N ASP A 25 14.25 2.95 -7.97
CA ASP A 25 14.60 3.21 -9.37
C ASP A 25 14.04 2.13 -10.31
N LEU A 26 13.98 0.88 -9.84
CA LEU A 26 13.33 -0.23 -10.55
C LEU A 26 11.81 -0.24 -10.40
N GLY A 27 11.20 0.73 -9.70
CA GLY A 27 9.77 0.80 -9.45
C GLY A 27 9.24 -0.34 -8.57
N PHE A 28 10.02 -0.86 -7.64
CA PHE A 28 9.62 -1.90 -6.68
C PHE A 28 9.83 -1.41 -5.26
N ALA A 29 9.01 -1.87 -4.31
CA ALA A 29 9.21 -1.57 -2.90
C ALA A 29 9.35 -2.84 -2.07
N LEU A 30 10.24 -2.78 -1.07
CA LEU A 30 10.47 -3.87 -0.13
C LEU A 30 9.97 -3.53 1.28
N ALA A 31 9.44 -4.56 1.95
CA ALA A 31 9.05 -4.53 3.35
C ALA A 31 9.90 -5.53 4.14
N VAL A 32 10.29 -5.14 5.35
CA VAL A 32 10.99 -6.03 6.29
C VAL A 32 10.02 -7.12 6.77
N VAL A 33 10.46 -8.37 6.69
CA VAL A 33 9.74 -9.54 7.20
C VAL A 33 10.13 -9.79 8.65
N TYR A 34 11.44 -9.91 8.90
CA TYR A 34 12.00 -10.07 10.22
C TYR A 34 13.42 -9.53 10.28
N LYS A 35 13.84 -9.25 11.52
CA LYS A 35 15.19 -8.90 11.92
C LYS A 35 15.65 -9.91 12.98
N ARG A 36 16.89 -10.37 12.91
CA ARG A 36 17.51 -11.26 13.90
C ARG A 36 18.96 -10.82 14.15
N PRO A 37 19.51 -10.98 15.38
CA PRO A 37 18.84 -11.52 16.56
C PRO A 37 17.84 -10.55 17.21
N SER A 38 18.11 -9.24 17.20
CA SER A 38 17.21 -8.22 17.74
C SER A 38 16.70 -7.26 16.66
N LYS A 39 15.75 -6.41 17.03
CA LYS A 39 15.22 -5.35 16.15
C LYS A 39 16.22 -4.21 15.95
N ASP A 40 16.98 -3.90 17.00
CA ASP A 40 17.86 -2.74 17.09
C ASP A 40 19.27 -3.03 16.56
N ASP A 41 19.77 -4.25 16.76
CA ASP A 41 21.04 -4.73 16.20
C ASP A 41 20.82 -6.00 15.33
N PRO A 42 20.31 -5.84 14.11
CA PRO A 42 20.03 -6.97 13.23
C PRO A 42 21.27 -7.43 12.47
N ARG A 43 21.77 -8.63 12.78
CA ARG A 43 22.79 -9.31 11.96
C ARG A 43 22.22 -9.95 10.71
N ARG A 44 20.92 -10.25 10.71
CA ARG A 44 20.21 -10.82 9.56
C ARG A 44 18.84 -10.20 9.42
N THR A 45 18.55 -9.69 8.24
CA THR A 45 17.24 -9.16 7.89
C THR A 45 16.74 -9.82 6.62
N LEU A 46 15.48 -10.27 6.63
CA LEU A 46 14.77 -10.69 5.42
C LEU A 46 13.83 -9.57 4.98
N LEU A 47 13.94 -9.19 3.71
CA LEU A 47 13.07 -8.27 3.02
C LEU A 47 12.25 -9.03 1.97
N ARG A 48 11.00 -8.60 1.78
CA ARG A 48 10.09 -9.11 0.75
C ARG A 48 9.50 -7.98 -0.07
N CYS A 49 9.05 -8.27 -1.29
CA CYS A 49 8.20 -7.33 -2.02
C CYS A 49 6.97 -6.91 -1.17
N CYS A 50 6.59 -5.63 -1.23
CA CYS A 50 5.38 -5.10 -0.59
C CYS A 50 4.10 -5.82 -1.07
N ARG A 51 4.05 -6.25 -2.34
CA ARG A 51 2.98 -7.06 -2.92
C ARG A 51 3.10 -8.56 -2.62
N GLY A 52 4.13 -8.97 -1.86
CA GLY A 52 4.45 -10.36 -1.54
C GLY A 52 3.62 -11.04 -0.46
N LYS A 53 2.52 -10.42 -0.02
CA LYS A 53 1.57 -10.99 0.94
C LYS A 53 0.39 -11.63 0.20
N THR A 54 -0.33 -12.49 0.92
CA THR A 54 -1.65 -12.99 0.54
C THR A 54 -2.71 -12.34 1.43
N TYR A 55 -3.92 -12.22 0.89
CA TYR A 55 -5.05 -11.78 1.68
C TYR A 55 -5.37 -12.82 2.77
N PRO A 56 -5.56 -12.39 4.03
CA PRO A 56 -6.02 -13.30 5.07
C PRO A 56 -7.41 -13.81 4.70
N LYS A 57 -7.65 -15.11 4.91
CA LYS A 57 -8.98 -15.68 4.81
C LYS A 57 -9.93 -14.94 5.79
N PRO A 58 -11.17 -14.61 5.40
CA PRO A 58 -12.13 -14.01 6.31
C PRO A 58 -12.30 -14.87 7.57
N ARG A 59 -12.33 -14.24 8.75
CA ARG A 59 -12.49 -14.93 10.04
C ARG A 59 -13.95 -15.30 10.35
N SER A 60 -14.90 -14.79 9.58
CA SER A 60 -16.33 -15.02 9.77
C SER A 60 -17.02 -15.11 8.41
N SER A 61 -17.76 -16.20 8.19
CA SER A 61 -18.63 -16.41 7.02
C SER A 61 -19.90 -15.54 7.03
N GLY A 62 -20.16 -14.78 8.11
CA GLY A 62 -21.42 -14.06 8.32
C GLY A 62 -21.35 -12.53 8.29
N VAL A 63 -20.29 -11.92 7.74
CA VAL A 63 -20.27 -10.47 7.50
C VAL A 63 -20.70 -10.23 6.06
N GLU A 64 -21.83 -9.55 5.90
CA GLU A 64 -22.34 -9.11 4.60
C GLU A 64 -21.23 -8.44 3.77
N PRO A 65 -21.06 -8.81 2.49
CA PRO A 65 -19.99 -8.31 1.63
C PRO A 65 -19.99 -6.78 1.49
N THR A 66 -21.14 -6.12 1.68
CA THR A 66 -21.30 -4.66 1.68
C THR A 66 -20.63 -3.96 2.86
N ARG A 67 -20.55 -4.62 4.02
CA ARG A 67 -19.92 -4.07 5.23
C ARG A 67 -18.42 -4.36 5.31
N ARG A 68 -17.89 -5.08 4.31
CA ARG A 68 -16.48 -5.47 4.25
C ARG A 68 -15.65 -4.36 3.60
N ARG A 69 -14.64 -3.86 4.32
CA ARG A 69 -13.68 -2.90 3.77
C ARG A 69 -12.99 -3.47 2.53
N ARG A 70 -13.25 -2.86 1.36
CA ARG A 70 -12.48 -3.14 0.13
C ARG A 70 -11.08 -2.56 0.29
N SER A 71 -10.08 -3.43 0.41
CA SER A 71 -8.69 -2.99 0.48
C SER A 71 -8.15 -2.72 -0.92
N SER A 72 -7.63 -1.53 -1.15
CA SER A 72 -6.89 -1.18 -2.38
C SER A 72 -5.48 -1.79 -2.45
N SER A 73 -5.15 -2.75 -1.57
CA SER A 73 -3.82 -3.35 -1.54
C SER A 73 -3.61 -4.30 -2.72
N GLN A 74 -2.68 -4.01 -3.62
CA GLN A 74 -2.38 -4.91 -4.73
C GLN A 74 -1.50 -6.11 -4.27
N MET A 75 -2.07 -7.03 -3.49
CA MET A 75 -1.37 -8.23 -3.00
C MET A 75 -1.36 -9.31 -4.08
N THR A 76 -0.18 -9.63 -4.62
CA THR A 76 0.01 -10.59 -5.74
C THR A 76 0.73 -11.87 -5.32
N ASN A 77 0.99 -12.06 -4.02
CA ASN A 77 1.87 -13.13 -3.53
C ASN A 77 3.25 -13.15 -4.22
N CYS A 78 3.78 -11.98 -4.57
CA CYS A 78 5.09 -11.84 -5.19
C CYS A 78 6.21 -12.61 -4.45
N PRO A 79 6.95 -13.50 -5.13
CA PRO A 79 7.93 -14.37 -4.48
C PRO A 79 9.29 -13.68 -4.25
N TYR A 80 9.48 -12.46 -4.74
CA TYR A 80 10.73 -11.72 -4.63
C TYR A 80 11.18 -11.53 -3.17
N ARG A 81 12.42 -11.91 -2.84
CA ARG A 81 12.99 -11.85 -1.49
C ARG A 81 14.47 -11.49 -1.53
N VAL A 82 14.88 -10.62 -0.61
CA VAL A 82 16.27 -10.17 -0.43
C VAL A 82 16.65 -10.32 1.03
N THR A 83 17.90 -10.67 1.29
CA THR A 83 18.45 -10.73 2.64
C THR A 83 19.63 -9.80 2.79
N ILE A 84 19.71 -9.17 3.95
CA ILE A 84 20.90 -8.46 4.43
C ILE A 84 21.49 -9.36 5.53
N LYS A 85 22.77 -9.72 5.43
CA LYS A 85 23.44 -10.60 6.38
C LYS A 85 24.81 -10.05 6.75
N GLN A 86 25.13 -10.12 8.04
CA GLN A 86 26.47 -9.93 8.59
C GLN A 86 27.10 -11.31 8.80
N ARG A 87 28.29 -11.55 8.24
CA ARG A 87 28.92 -12.89 8.28
C ARG A 87 29.43 -13.27 9.67
N TYR A 88 29.93 -12.29 10.41
CA TYR A 88 30.42 -12.43 11.79
C TYR A 88 30.18 -11.10 12.54
N PRO A 89 30.13 -11.09 13.89
CA PRO A 89 29.90 -9.87 14.67
C PRO A 89 30.94 -8.80 14.35
N GLY A 90 30.49 -7.57 14.06
CA GLY A 90 31.38 -6.46 13.67
C GLY A 90 31.93 -6.55 12.23
N GLY A 91 31.59 -7.61 11.48
CA GLY A 91 31.93 -7.73 10.08
C GLY A 91 31.02 -6.89 9.16
N PRO A 92 31.33 -6.83 7.86
CA PRO A 92 30.52 -6.09 6.90
C PRO A 92 29.17 -6.76 6.65
N PHE A 93 28.18 -5.94 6.29
CA PHE A 93 26.89 -6.38 5.80
C PHE A 93 26.94 -6.68 4.30
N GLN A 94 26.28 -7.77 3.90
CA GLN A 94 26.18 -8.20 2.50
C GLN A 94 24.72 -8.41 2.11
N VAL A 95 24.41 -8.08 0.87
CA VAL A 95 23.07 -8.24 0.29
C VAL A 95 23.05 -9.49 -0.58
N ALA A 96 22.04 -10.33 -0.39
CA ALA A 96 21.82 -11.52 -1.22
C ALA A 96 20.35 -11.63 -1.62
N ALA A 97 20.08 -11.68 -2.92
CA ALA A 97 18.76 -12.02 -3.45
C ALA A 97 18.50 -13.51 -3.29
N LEU A 98 17.39 -13.89 -2.65
CA LEU A 98 16.95 -15.28 -2.53
C LEU A 98 16.09 -15.69 -3.72
N ASN A 99 15.16 -14.81 -4.11
CA ASN A 99 14.39 -14.93 -5.34
C ASN A 99 14.44 -13.59 -6.06
N ARG A 100 14.80 -13.63 -7.35
CA ARG A 100 15.07 -12.46 -8.19
C ARG A 100 13.89 -12.03 -9.05
N ALA A 101 12.87 -12.88 -9.19
CA ALA A 101 11.74 -12.62 -10.08
C ALA A 101 10.58 -11.92 -9.33
N HIS A 102 10.05 -10.87 -9.95
CA HIS A 102 8.75 -10.31 -9.62
C HIS A 102 7.67 -10.95 -10.51
N ASN A 103 6.46 -11.09 -9.98
CA ASN A 103 5.30 -11.58 -10.73
C ASN A 103 4.29 -10.46 -11.07
N HIS A 104 4.76 -9.22 -11.05
CA HIS A 104 3.98 -8.03 -11.31
C HIS A 104 4.88 -6.93 -11.88
N GLU A 105 4.26 -6.02 -12.60
CA GLU A 105 4.95 -4.86 -13.17
C GLU A 105 5.44 -3.90 -12.06
N PRO A 106 6.52 -3.15 -12.30
CA PRO A 106 6.90 -2.01 -11.50
C PRO A 106 5.75 -1.02 -11.30
N ASP A 107 5.74 -0.39 -10.13
CA ASP A 107 4.77 0.62 -9.74
C ASP A 107 5.50 1.66 -8.88
N PRO A 108 5.80 2.86 -9.39
CA PRO A 108 6.52 3.87 -8.61
C PRO A 108 5.66 4.45 -7.47
N SER A 109 4.34 4.21 -7.49
CA SER A 109 3.37 4.85 -6.59
C SER A 109 3.24 4.17 -5.23
N TYR A 110 4.19 3.35 -4.77
CA TYR A 110 4.05 2.70 -3.45
C TYR A 110 3.83 3.73 -2.32
N ALA A 111 2.83 3.48 -1.48
CA ALA A 111 2.49 4.35 -0.34
C ALA A 111 3.67 4.60 0.61
N GLY A 112 4.63 3.67 0.70
CA GLY A 112 5.86 3.86 1.46
C GLY A 112 6.75 4.98 0.91
N TYR A 113 6.85 5.13 -0.41
CA TYR A 113 7.61 6.20 -1.06
C TYR A 113 6.91 7.54 -0.94
N ARG A 114 5.60 7.58 -1.24
CA ARG A 114 4.80 8.79 -1.07
C ARG A 114 4.86 9.33 0.36
N ARG A 115 4.74 8.44 1.36
CA ARG A 115 4.89 8.83 2.76
C ARG A 115 6.27 9.41 3.05
N LYS A 116 7.36 8.81 2.55
CA LYS A 116 8.71 9.35 2.73
C LYS A 116 8.85 10.75 2.08
N ALA A 117 8.28 10.94 0.89
CA ALA A 117 8.30 12.22 0.19
C ALA A 117 7.59 13.32 1.00
N VAL A 118 6.40 13.02 1.53
CA VAL A 118 5.65 13.94 2.41
C VAL A 118 6.40 14.24 3.70
N GLU A 119 6.95 13.22 4.37
CA GLU A 119 7.70 13.41 5.62
C GLU A 119 8.97 14.25 5.42
N ALA A 120 9.65 14.13 4.27
CA ALA A 120 10.82 14.95 3.93
C ALA A 120 10.48 16.45 3.82
N ARG A 121 9.21 16.78 3.52
CA ARG A 121 8.69 18.15 3.39
C ARG A 121 7.78 18.55 4.54
N ARG A 122 7.79 17.78 5.63
CA ARG A 122 6.88 17.94 6.76
C ARG A 122 6.82 19.38 7.26
N ASP A 123 7.97 20.00 7.51
CA ASP A 123 8.02 21.33 8.12
C ASP A 123 7.54 22.44 7.16
N GLU A 124 7.77 22.28 5.85
CA GLU A 124 7.22 23.17 4.81
C GLU A 124 5.69 23.02 4.72
N ILE A 125 5.19 21.79 4.69
CA ILE A 125 3.75 21.50 4.68
C ILE A 125 3.07 22.11 5.91
N LEU A 126 3.67 21.99 7.10
CA LEU A 126 3.10 22.56 8.32
C LEU A 126 3.04 24.08 8.28
N LYS A 127 4.07 24.76 7.75
CA LYS A 127 4.05 26.22 7.55
C LYS A 127 2.95 26.66 6.59
N LEU A 128 2.71 25.89 5.52
CA LEU A 128 1.61 26.16 4.58
C LEU A 128 0.26 26.01 5.29
N VAL A 129 0.08 24.97 6.11
CA VAL A 129 -1.14 24.78 6.92
C VAL A 129 -1.33 25.92 7.92
N GLU A 130 -0.27 26.36 8.61
CA GLU A 130 -0.30 27.53 9.52
C GLU A 130 -0.69 28.82 8.78
N SER A 131 -0.36 28.91 7.49
CA SER A 131 -0.75 30.00 6.60
C SER A 131 -2.17 29.86 6.03
N GLY A 132 -2.91 28.81 6.42
CA GLY A 132 -4.30 28.57 6.03
C GLY A 132 -4.51 27.70 4.78
N PHE A 133 -3.44 27.15 4.19
CA PHE A 133 -3.56 26.31 2.99
C PHE A 133 -4.21 24.96 3.31
N ARG A 134 -5.14 24.55 2.45
CA ARG A 134 -5.80 23.24 2.49
C ARG A 134 -4.94 22.16 1.84
N PRO A 135 -5.10 20.87 2.19
CA PRO A 135 -4.32 19.79 1.58
C PRO A 135 -4.37 19.73 0.04
N LYS A 136 -5.49 20.12 -0.57
CA LYS A 136 -5.63 20.20 -2.04
C LYS A 136 -4.74 21.31 -2.63
N GLU A 137 -4.70 22.48 -1.99
CA GLU A 137 -3.89 23.62 -2.40
C GLU A 137 -2.40 23.34 -2.19
N ILE A 138 -2.05 22.64 -1.10
CA ILE A 138 -0.69 22.19 -0.85
C ILE A 138 -0.25 21.19 -1.93
N GLN A 139 -1.11 20.27 -2.34
CA GLN A 139 -0.80 19.36 -3.46
C GLN A 139 -0.54 20.16 -4.74
N ALA A 140 -1.45 21.06 -5.11
CA ALA A 140 -1.30 21.91 -6.30
C ALA A 140 -0.03 22.77 -6.25
N TYR A 141 0.35 23.28 -5.07
CA TYR A 141 1.59 24.02 -4.85
C TYR A 141 2.83 23.19 -5.22
N TYR A 142 2.91 21.92 -4.80
CA TYR A 142 4.05 21.06 -5.15
C TYR A 142 4.04 20.61 -6.61
N GLU A 143 2.85 20.46 -7.21
CA GLU A 143 2.70 20.20 -8.65
C GLU A 143 3.25 21.39 -9.47
N ASP A 144 2.87 22.63 -9.12
CA ASP A 144 3.35 23.85 -9.78
C ASP A 144 4.86 24.09 -9.55
N LYS A 145 5.36 23.81 -8.35
CA LYS A 145 6.79 23.88 -8.01
C LYS A 145 7.64 22.88 -8.80
N GLY A 146 7.04 21.88 -9.46
CA GLY A 146 7.74 20.86 -10.23
C GLY A 146 8.52 19.87 -9.37
N ASP A 147 8.04 19.58 -8.15
CA ASP A 147 8.72 18.64 -7.26
C ASP A 147 8.39 17.18 -7.66
N GLU A 148 9.34 16.55 -8.37
CA GLU A 148 9.16 15.18 -8.91
C GLU A 148 8.89 14.12 -7.82
N GLU A 149 9.35 14.29 -6.57
CA GLU A 149 9.03 13.33 -5.52
C GLU A 149 7.61 13.47 -4.97
N MET A 150 7.03 14.67 -5.08
CA MET A 150 5.67 14.98 -4.66
C MET A 150 4.64 14.69 -5.76
N LYS A 151 5.06 14.52 -7.02
CA LYS A 151 4.20 14.24 -8.16
C LYS A 151 3.27 13.03 -8.00
N LEU A 152 3.70 12.01 -7.26
CA LEU A 152 2.88 10.81 -7.00
C LEU A 152 2.11 10.89 -5.67
N VAL A 153 2.37 11.90 -4.84
CA VAL A 153 1.69 12.12 -3.55
C VAL A 153 0.28 12.61 -3.80
N ASN A 154 -0.70 12.03 -3.12
CA ASN A 154 -2.08 12.49 -3.21
C ASN A 154 -2.49 13.32 -1.98
N ARG A 155 -3.61 14.05 -2.12
CA ARG A 155 -4.26 14.80 -1.02
C ARG A 155 -4.39 14.00 0.27
N ALA A 156 -4.74 12.71 0.17
CA ALA A 156 -4.95 11.86 1.34
C ALA A 156 -3.64 11.61 2.11
N ASP A 157 -2.50 11.49 1.44
CA ASP A 157 -1.18 11.34 2.07
C ASP A 157 -0.80 12.58 2.88
N ILE A 158 -1.02 13.79 2.32
CA ILE A 158 -0.80 15.08 3.00
C ILE A 158 -1.70 15.19 4.23
N ARG A 159 -3.01 14.95 4.06
CA ARG A 159 -3.99 14.96 5.16
C ARG A 159 -3.59 13.98 6.28
N ASN A 160 -3.21 12.75 5.91
CA ASN A 160 -2.81 11.74 6.88
C ASN A 160 -1.55 12.13 7.65
N MET A 161 -0.61 12.85 7.03
CA MET A 161 0.58 13.38 7.71
C MET A 161 0.20 14.45 8.72
N ILE A 162 -0.62 15.44 8.31
CA ILE A 162 -1.11 16.51 9.19
C ILE A 162 -1.84 15.91 10.40
N GLN A 163 -2.77 14.98 10.16
CA GLN A 163 -3.51 14.35 11.25
C GLN A 163 -2.58 13.64 12.23
N ARG A 164 -1.58 12.91 11.75
CA ARG A 164 -0.58 12.26 12.62
C ARG A 164 0.21 13.26 13.43
N HIS A 165 0.62 14.38 12.83
CA HIS A 165 1.30 15.45 13.55
C HIS A 165 0.45 15.93 14.74
N LEU A 166 -0.79 16.31 14.48
CA LEU A 166 -1.71 16.86 15.49
C LEU A 166 -1.96 15.86 16.62
N THR A 167 -2.21 14.60 16.29
CA THR A 167 -2.40 13.56 17.32
C THR A 167 -1.17 13.35 18.20
N ARG A 168 0.04 13.62 17.69
CA ARG A 168 1.29 13.45 18.43
C ARG A 168 1.62 14.66 19.30
N THR A 169 1.27 15.87 18.86
CA THR A 169 1.59 17.11 19.58
C THR A 169 0.49 17.56 20.53
N GLY A 170 -0.72 17.00 20.41
CA GLY A 170 -1.87 17.44 21.21
C GLY A 170 -2.35 18.84 20.85
N ALA A 171 -1.88 19.41 19.74
CA ALA A 171 -2.35 20.70 19.25
C ALA A 171 -3.87 20.65 18.98
N PRO A 172 -4.63 21.67 19.37
CA PRO A 172 -6.08 21.63 19.30
C PRO A 172 -6.56 21.41 17.87
N VAL A 173 -7.49 20.45 17.73
CA VAL A 173 -8.17 20.05 16.49
C VAL A 173 -8.90 21.22 15.82
N ALA A 174 -9.07 22.35 16.51
CA ALA A 174 -9.69 23.57 16.00
C ALA A 174 -8.96 24.19 14.80
N ALA A 175 -7.64 24.03 14.66
CA ALA A 175 -6.92 24.42 13.44
C ALA A 175 -7.13 23.43 12.27
N ALA A 176 -7.55 22.19 12.56
CA ALA A 176 -7.84 21.16 11.56
C ALA A 176 -9.26 21.25 10.98
N ALA A 177 -10.18 21.91 11.68
CA ALA A 177 -11.55 22.12 11.21
C ALA A 177 -11.65 23.07 10.01
N ALA A 178 -10.65 23.94 9.78
CA ALA A 178 -10.58 24.78 8.57
C ALA A 178 -10.09 24.03 7.31
N ALA A 179 -9.57 22.79 7.46
CA ALA A 179 -9.01 21.96 6.39
C ALA A 179 -9.94 20.83 5.92
N ALA A 180 -11.17 20.78 6.44
CA ALA A 180 -12.21 19.88 5.96
C ALA A 180 -13.01 20.57 4.84
N ASP A 181 -12.58 20.38 3.59
CA ASP A 181 -13.47 20.54 2.44
C ASP A 181 -14.65 19.58 2.64
N GLY A 182 -15.78 20.14 3.07
CA GLY A 182 -17.08 19.55 2.79
C GLY A 182 -17.39 19.78 1.33
N GLU A 183 -17.22 18.74 0.53
CA GLU A 183 -17.85 18.64 -0.78
C GLU A 183 -18.35 17.20 -0.89
N ALA A 184 -19.67 17.07 -0.90
CA ALA A 184 -20.35 15.83 -1.20
C ALA A 184 -19.98 15.47 -2.63
N ASP A 185 -19.46 14.26 -2.83
CA ASP A 185 -19.39 13.65 -4.15
C ASP A 185 -20.84 13.37 -4.59
N ASP A 186 -21.42 14.33 -5.31
CA ASP A 186 -22.64 14.20 -6.09
C ASP A 186 -22.28 13.40 -7.36
N GLU A 187 -22.00 12.10 -7.19
CA GLU A 187 -22.15 11.13 -8.29
C GLU A 187 -23.64 10.80 -8.38
N ALA A 188 -24.39 11.74 -8.97
CA ALA A 188 -25.65 11.44 -9.63
C ALA A 188 -25.32 10.64 -10.90
N ASP A 189 -25.10 9.33 -10.73
CA ASP A 189 -25.20 8.40 -11.85
C ASP A 189 -26.70 8.19 -12.14
N ASP A 190 -27.08 8.77 -13.27
CA ASP A 190 -28.26 8.44 -14.07
C ASP A 190 -28.39 6.92 -14.28
N ASP A 191 -29.30 6.28 -13.54
CA ASP A 191 -29.94 5.04 -13.97
C ASP A 191 -31.46 5.18 -13.76
N ALA A 192 -32.02 6.15 -14.48
CA ALA A 192 -33.39 6.03 -14.95
C ALA A 192 -33.46 4.93 -16.02
N ASP A 193 -34.54 4.16 -15.98
CA ASP A 193 -35.01 3.26 -17.03
C ASP A 193 -34.46 1.81 -17.02
N ARG A 194 -35.19 0.92 -16.32
CA ARG A 194 -36.06 -0.05 -17.01
C ARG A 194 -36.94 -0.86 -16.03
N GLY A 195 -38.24 -0.67 -16.18
CA GLY A 195 -39.19 -1.78 -16.32
C GLY A 195 -39.68 -2.47 -15.05
N ALA A 196 -40.75 -1.93 -14.48
CA ALA A 196 -41.78 -2.73 -13.86
C ALA A 196 -42.35 -3.75 -14.86
N GLY A 197 -42.63 -4.96 -14.38
CA GLY A 197 -43.23 -6.04 -15.15
C GLY A 197 -43.73 -7.10 -14.20
N ASP A 198 -44.87 -6.81 -13.60
CA ASP A 198 -45.74 -7.73 -12.89
C ASP A 198 -46.15 -8.94 -13.75
N ASP A 199 -46.70 -9.92 -13.03
CA ASP A 199 -47.69 -10.90 -13.50
C ASP A 199 -47.23 -12.26 -14.07
N ALA A 200 -47.46 -13.25 -13.20
CA ALA A 200 -48.46 -14.31 -13.40
C ALA A 200 -48.08 -15.64 -14.09
N LYS A 201 -48.38 -16.70 -13.31
CA LYS A 201 -49.08 -17.95 -13.68
C LYS A 201 -48.39 -18.95 -14.61
N GLY A 202 -48.35 -20.19 -14.12
CA GLY A 202 -49.02 -21.28 -14.84
C GLY A 202 -48.20 -22.53 -15.11
N HIS A 203 -48.58 -23.61 -14.41
CA HIS A 203 -48.71 -25.01 -14.83
C HIS A 203 -47.85 -25.58 -15.96
N GLY A 204 -47.32 -26.79 -15.74
CA GLY A 204 -46.99 -27.71 -16.83
C GLY A 204 -46.19 -28.92 -16.38
N GLU A 205 -46.87 -30.05 -16.25
CA GLU A 205 -46.36 -31.39 -15.93
C GLU A 205 -45.48 -31.95 -17.06
N GLY A 206 -44.66 -32.96 -16.74
CA GLY A 206 -43.87 -33.69 -17.73
C GLY A 206 -43.07 -34.84 -17.13
N GLU A 207 -43.76 -35.96 -16.90
CA GLU A 207 -43.18 -37.30 -16.73
C GLU A 207 -42.25 -37.71 -17.88
N THR A 208 -41.20 -38.46 -17.58
CA THR A 208 -40.83 -39.80 -18.10
C THR A 208 -39.37 -40.09 -17.69
N ASP A 209 -39.04 -41.07 -16.87
CA ASP A 209 -39.02 -42.55 -16.99
C ASP A 209 -37.73 -43.13 -17.60
N THR A 210 -37.25 -44.24 -17.00
CA THR A 210 -36.14 -45.16 -17.39
C THR A 210 -34.69 -44.66 -17.19
N ALA A 211 -33.67 -45.44 -16.76
CA ALA A 211 -33.42 -46.87 -16.52
C ALA A 211 -32.28 -46.99 -15.47
N ASP A 212 -32.30 -47.93 -14.51
CA ASP A 212 -31.74 -49.29 -14.54
C ASP A 212 -30.25 -49.42 -14.91
N ALA A 213 -29.45 -49.79 -13.90
CA ALA A 213 -28.18 -50.55 -13.88
C ALA A 213 -27.52 -50.24 -12.52
N GLY A 214 -27.33 -51.14 -11.56
CA GLY A 214 -27.03 -52.56 -11.66
C GLY A 214 -25.61 -52.79 -11.10
N VAL A 215 -25.49 -53.82 -10.26
CA VAL A 215 -24.30 -54.64 -10.01
C VAL A 215 -23.39 -54.25 -8.83
N ASP A 216 -23.48 -55.14 -7.82
CA ASP A 216 -22.55 -55.63 -6.78
C ASP A 216 -21.97 -54.67 -5.72
#